data_AF-E7A936-F1
#
_entry.id   AF-E7A936-F1
#
_cell.length_a   1.000
_cell.length_b   1.000
_cell.length_c   1.000
_cell.angle_alpha   90.00
_cell.angle_beta   90.00
_cell.angle_gamma   90.00
#
_symmetry.space_group_name_H-M   'P 1'
#
loop_
_entity.id
_entity.type
_entity.pdbx_description
1 polymer ?
#
loop_
_entity_poly.entity_id
_entity_poly.type
_entity_poly.pdbx_seq_one_letter_code
_entity_poly.pdbx_strand_id
1 'polypeptide(L)'
;MLSAYLQQSLEDLQTLIDLTLQDLEDIKVAKHEAIFARNPQKQERIKSFESCKALFDQGMLDLMEKNPGTPLTELLDDASSACLKDMRAHLERLKELNADYARVVFAVSEFYSSLMQQIVPHESTGYYNQRTVSSSFLRVQA
;
A
#
# COMPACT_ATOMS: atom_id res chain seq x y z
N MET A 1 14.53 2.75 -23.47
CA MET A 1 13.27 3.51 -23.24
C MET A 1 12.26 2.62 -22.51
N LEU A 2 11.70 1.57 -23.15
CA LEU A 2 10.82 0.60 -22.47
C LEU A 2 11.48 -0.11 -21.29
N SER A 3 12.71 -0.57 -21.46
CA SER A 3 13.52 -1.19 -20.40
C SER A 3 13.74 -0.26 -19.20
N ALA A 4 13.84 1.06 -19.41
CA ALA A 4 14.00 2.04 -18.33
C ALA A 4 12.72 2.18 -17.50
N TYR A 5 11.54 2.14 -18.14
CA TYR A 5 10.27 2.13 -17.42
C TYR A 5 10.09 0.87 -16.59
N LEU A 6 10.51 -0.30 -17.10
CA LEU A 6 10.47 -1.54 -16.35
C LEU A 6 11.44 -1.52 -15.15
N GLN A 7 12.67 -1.02 -15.33
CA GLN A 7 13.64 -0.86 -14.24
C GLN A 7 13.14 0.11 -13.16
N GLN A 8 12.60 1.26 -13.56
CA GLN A 8 12.02 2.20 -12.59
C GLN A 8 10.83 1.59 -11.85
N SER A 9 9.99 0.83 -12.56
CA SER A 9 8.87 0.12 -11.94
C SER A 9 9.34 -0.92 -10.92
N LEU A 10 10.43 -1.64 -11.21
CA LEU A 10 11.05 -2.56 -10.24
C LEU A 10 11.56 -1.84 -9.01
N GLU A 11 12.26 -0.71 -9.19
CA GLU A 11 12.76 0.10 -8.09
C GLU A 11 11.61 0.65 -7.21
N ASP A 12 10.54 1.12 -7.84
CA ASP A 12 9.35 1.60 -7.14
C ASP A 12 8.70 0.47 -6.32
N LEU A 13 8.56 -0.72 -6.92
CA LEU A 13 8.01 -1.90 -6.22
C LEU A 13 8.91 -2.36 -5.07
N GLN A 14 10.22 -2.42 -5.26
CA GLN A 14 11.15 -2.80 -4.20
C GLN A 14 11.11 -1.79 -3.05
N THR A 15 11.08 -0.49 -3.36
CA THR A 15 10.93 0.55 -2.36
C THR A 15 9.62 0.40 -1.57
N LEU A 16 8.51 0.10 -2.25
CA LEU A 16 7.21 -0.14 -1.60
C LEU A 16 7.25 -1.37 -0.69
N ILE A 17 7.90 -2.45 -1.11
CA ILE A 17 8.12 -3.65 -0.30
C ILE A 17 8.90 -3.28 0.97
N ASP A 18 10.01 -2.56 0.83
CA ASP A 18 10.88 -2.19 1.95
C ASP A 18 10.16 -1.28 2.95
N LEU A 19 9.41 -0.29 2.46
CA LEU A 19 8.62 0.60 3.32
C LEU A 19 7.49 -0.16 4.04
N THR A 20 6.85 -1.14 3.39
CA THR A 20 5.83 -1.98 4.04
C THR A 20 6.43 -2.94 5.07
N LEU A 21 7.63 -3.48 4.83
CA LEU A 21 8.35 -4.26 5.84
C LEU A 21 8.72 -3.41 7.06
N GLN A 22 9.18 -2.18 6.84
CA GLN A 22 9.45 -1.24 7.93
C GLN A 22 8.17 -0.89 8.72
N ASP A 23 7.04 -0.70 8.04
CA ASP A 23 5.76 -0.47 8.73
C ASP A 23 5.33 -1.67 9.58
N LEU A 24 5.57 -2.90 9.11
CA LEU A 24 5.33 -4.13 9.85
C LEU A 24 6.20 -4.25 11.10
N GLU A 25 7.42 -3.73 11.11
CA GLU A 25 8.24 -3.71 12.32
C GLU A 25 7.84 -2.57 13.26
N ASP A 26 7.62 -1.37 12.72
CA ASP A 26 7.28 -0.20 13.52
C ASP A 26 5.91 -0.33 14.19
N ILE A 27 4.95 -1.03 13.57
CA ILE A 27 3.63 -1.25 14.18
C ILE A 27 3.72 -2.16 15.42
N LYS A 28 4.66 -3.13 15.44
CA LYS A 28 4.87 -4.03 16.59
C LYS A 28 5.40 -3.29 17.81
N VAL A 29 6.14 -2.20 17.59
CA VAL A 29 6.72 -1.36 18.66
C VAL A 29 5.94 -0.05 18.86
N ALA A 30 4.70 0.03 18.34
CA ALA A 30 3.81 1.19 18.44
C ALA A 30 4.39 2.52 17.92
N LYS A 31 5.29 2.47 16.94
CA LYS A 31 5.94 3.65 16.34
C LYS A 31 5.10 4.23 15.18
N HIS A 32 3.85 4.59 15.48
CA HIS A 32 2.86 4.97 14.46
C HIS A 32 3.18 6.27 13.71
N GLU A 33 3.86 7.24 14.35
CA GLU A 33 4.26 8.49 13.68
C GLU A 33 5.20 8.25 12.49
N ALA A 34 6.13 7.29 12.62
CA ALA A 34 7.04 6.93 11.54
C ALA A 34 6.30 6.29 10.36
N ILE A 35 5.29 5.46 10.65
CA ILE A 35 4.41 4.87 9.64
C ILE A 35 3.67 5.97 8.87
N PHE A 36 3.06 6.92 9.58
CA PHE A 36 2.35 8.02 8.94
C PHE A 36 3.27 8.93 8.12
N ALA A 37 4.49 9.18 8.59
CA ALA A 37 5.49 9.97 7.88
C ALA A 37 5.95 9.32 6.56
N ARG A 38 5.86 7.98 6.42
CA ARG A 38 6.18 7.26 5.18
C ARG A 38 5.06 7.28 4.14
N ASN A 39 3.83 7.62 4.52
CA ASN A 39 2.69 7.61 3.59
C ASN A 39 2.89 8.47 2.33
N PRO A 40 3.39 9.72 2.41
CA PRO A 40 3.64 10.53 1.21
C PRO A 40 4.63 9.87 0.25
N GLN A 41 5.70 9.27 0.78
CA GLN A 41 6.71 8.56 -0.01
C GLN A 41 6.11 7.33 -0.71
N LYS A 42 5.27 6.55 -0.02
CA LYS A 42 4.56 5.42 -0.64
C LYS A 42 3.64 5.89 -1.76
N GLN A 43 2.89 6.97 -1.54
CA GLN A 43 1.99 7.54 -2.54
C GLN A 43 2.75 8.03 -3.79
N GLU A 44 3.92 8.63 -3.61
CA GLU A 44 4.79 9.03 -4.73
C GLU A 44 5.25 7.82 -5.53
N ARG A 45 5.73 6.76 -4.87
CA ARG A 45 6.18 5.52 -5.55
C ARG A 45 5.06 4.80 -6.27
N ILE A 46 3.84 4.77 -5.70
CA ILE A 46 2.65 4.20 -6.38
C ILE A 46 2.35 4.98 -7.67
N LYS A 47 2.33 6.32 -7.61
CA LYS A 47 2.08 7.16 -8.78
C LYS A 47 3.16 7.01 -9.86
N SER A 48 4.42 6.93 -9.44
CA SER A 48 5.57 6.67 -10.31
C SER A 48 5.42 5.34 -11.04
N PHE A 49 5.09 4.29 -10.30
CA PHE A 49 4.84 2.95 -10.84
C PHE A 49 3.68 2.93 -11.83
N GLU A 50 2.54 3.51 -11.48
CA GLU A 50 1.35 3.59 -12.36
C GLU A 50 1.66 4.33 -13.66
N SER A 51 2.43 5.42 -13.57
CA SER A 51 2.86 6.21 -14.73
C SER A 51 3.81 5.42 -15.61
N CYS A 52 4.82 4.76 -15.03
CA CYS A 52 5.77 3.93 -15.76
C CYS A 52 5.07 2.75 -16.45
N LYS A 53 4.11 2.11 -15.77
CA LYS A 53 3.28 1.05 -16.36
C LYS A 53 2.49 1.57 -17.56
N ALA A 54 1.82 2.71 -17.44
CA ALA A 54 1.04 3.29 -18.53
C ALA A 54 1.91 3.63 -19.76
N LEU A 55 3.09 4.20 -19.52
CA LEU A 55 4.06 4.52 -20.58
C LEU A 55 4.63 3.25 -21.24
N PHE A 56 4.87 2.20 -20.45
CA PHE A 56 5.29 0.91 -20.98
C PHE A 56 4.21 0.28 -21.86
N ASP A 57 2.96 0.23 -21.37
CA ASP A 57 1.83 -0.33 -22.12
C ASP A 57 1.62 0.42 -23.45
N GLN A 58 1.69 1.75 -23.43
CA GLN A 58 1.59 2.56 -24.64
C GLN A 58 2.75 2.30 -25.62
N GLY A 59 3.99 2.27 -25.12
CA GLY A 59 5.14 1.99 -25.97
C GLY A 59 5.13 0.56 -26.55
N MET A 60 4.51 -0.39 -25.86
CA MET A 60 4.27 -1.74 -26.39
C MET A 60 3.23 -1.75 -27.51
N LEU A 61 2.13 -1.01 -27.37
CA LEU A 61 1.14 -0.85 -28.45
C LEU A 61 1.77 -0.25 -29.70
N ASP A 62 2.56 0.83 -29.55
CA ASP A 62 3.28 1.46 -30.65
C ASP A 62 4.23 0.50 -31.37
N LEU A 63 4.90 -0.40 -30.62
CA LEU A 63 5.79 -1.41 -31.19
C LEU A 63 5.02 -2.48 -31.99
N MET A 64 3.85 -2.89 -31.49
CA MET A 64 2.98 -3.84 -32.18
C MET A 64 2.41 -3.26 -33.47
N GLU A 65 2.00 -1.98 -33.46
CA GLU A 65 1.50 -1.29 -34.65
C GLU A 65 2.58 -1.10 -35.72
N LYS A 66 3.83 -0.82 -35.31
CA LYS A 66 4.96 -0.65 -36.24
C LYS A 66 5.47 -1.95 -36.85
N ASN A 67 5.19 -3.10 -36.23
CA ASN A 67 5.68 -4.41 -36.67
C ASN A 67 4.54 -5.43 -36.82
N PRO A 68 3.61 -5.21 -37.77
CA PRO A 68 2.47 -6.10 -37.96
C PRO A 68 2.93 -7.51 -38.37
N GLY A 69 2.59 -8.50 -37.54
CA GLY A 69 2.88 -9.93 -37.81
C GLY A 69 4.03 -10.54 -37.00
N THR A 70 4.73 -9.74 -36.18
CA THR A 70 5.78 -10.24 -35.28
C THR A 70 5.18 -10.60 -33.93
N PRO A 71 5.40 -11.82 -33.39
CA PRO A 71 4.89 -12.19 -32.08
C PRO A 71 5.54 -11.34 -30.98
N LEU A 72 4.79 -11.06 -29.91
CA LEU A 72 5.23 -10.23 -28.77
C LEU A 72 6.56 -10.69 -28.16
N THR A 73 6.81 -12.00 -28.19
CA THR A 73 8.04 -12.65 -27.70
C THR A 73 9.27 -12.36 -28.55
N GLU A 74 9.10 -11.97 -29.82
CA GLU A 74 10.20 -11.53 -30.69
C GLU A 74 10.39 -10.00 -30.66
N LEU A 75 9.39 -9.27 -30.15
CA LEU A 75 9.44 -7.81 -29.96
C LEU A 75 10.12 -7.39 -28.66
N LEU A 76 10.16 -8.28 -27.66
CA LEU A 76 10.83 -8.08 -26.38
C LEU A 76 12.16 -8.83 -26.36
N ASP A 77 13.22 -8.16 -25.93
CA ASP A 77 14.49 -8.81 -25.65
C ASP A 77 14.41 -9.65 -24.37
N ASP A 78 15.32 -10.62 -24.24
CA ASP A 78 15.38 -11.52 -23.07
C ASP A 78 15.48 -10.74 -21.75
N ALA A 79 16.14 -9.57 -21.77
CA ALA A 79 16.27 -8.69 -20.62
C ALA A 79 14.93 -8.06 -20.20
N SER A 80 14.11 -7.56 -21.13
CA SER A 80 12.78 -7.03 -20.79
C SER A 80 11.83 -8.12 -20.35
N SER A 81 11.93 -9.31 -20.93
CA SER A 81 11.17 -10.50 -20.50
C SER A 81 11.50 -10.91 -19.06
N ALA A 82 12.79 -10.94 -18.71
CA ALA A 82 13.24 -11.17 -17.34
C ALA A 82 12.70 -10.08 -16.38
N CYS A 83 12.80 -8.82 -16.77
CA CYS A 83 12.33 -7.69 -15.98
C CYS A 83 10.82 -7.76 -15.70
N LEU A 84 10.01 -8.16 -16.69
CA LEU A 84 8.57 -8.36 -16.51
C LEU A 84 8.25 -9.51 -15.55
N LYS A 85 9.02 -10.58 -15.61
CA LYS A 85 8.90 -11.71 -14.67
C LYS A 85 9.21 -11.27 -13.23
N ASP A 86 10.27 -10.49 -13.05
CA ASP A 86 10.64 -9.94 -11.75
C ASP A 86 9.58 -8.95 -11.23
N MET A 87 9.02 -8.10 -12.10
CA MET A 87 7.93 -7.19 -11.73
C MET A 87 6.71 -7.96 -11.22
N ARG A 88 6.36 -9.06 -11.89
CA ARG A 88 5.26 -9.92 -11.44
C ARG A 88 5.55 -10.50 -10.06
N ALA A 89 6.76 -11.03 -9.83
CA ALA A 89 7.15 -11.59 -8.55
C ALA A 89 7.10 -10.53 -7.43
N HIS A 90 7.58 -9.32 -7.69
CA HIS A 90 7.51 -8.21 -6.73
C HIS A 90 6.07 -7.75 -6.44
N LEU A 91 5.20 -7.70 -7.44
CA LEU A 91 3.77 -7.40 -7.23
C LEU A 91 3.07 -8.45 -6.38
N GLU A 92 3.31 -9.74 -6.66
CA GLU A 92 2.78 -10.84 -5.86
C GLU A 92 3.28 -10.74 -4.41
N ARG A 93 4.58 -10.47 -4.22
CA ARG A 93 5.15 -10.28 -2.89
C ARG A 93 4.58 -9.07 -2.14
N LEU A 94 4.44 -7.93 -2.82
CA LEU A 94 3.88 -6.71 -2.23
C LEU A 94 2.42 -6.92 -1.83
N LYS A 95 1.65 -7.67 -2.62
CA LYS A 95 0.26 -8.03 -2.31
C LYS A 95 0.18 -8.85 -1.02
N GLU A 96 1.02 -9.87 -0.87
CA GLU A 96 1.07 -10.68 0.35
C GLU A 96 1.43 -9.84 1.57
N LEU A 97 2.50 -9.05 1.48
CA LEU A 97 2.95 -8.19 2.56
C LEU A 97 1.91 -7.15 2.99
N ASN A 98 1.22 -6.53 2.03
CA ASN A 98 0.14 -5.59 2.33
C ASN A 98 -1.06 -6.29 2.99
N ALA A 99 -1.39 -7.53 2.59
CA ALA A 99 -2.45 -8.29 3.24
C ALA A 99 -2.11 -8.61 4.70
N ASP A 100 -0.87 -9.00 4.98
CA ASP A 100 -0.41 -9.24 6.34
C ASP A 100 -0.38 -7.95 7.17
N TYR A 101 0.14 -6.86 6.59
CA TYR A 101 0.12 -5.55 7.25
C TYR A 101 -1.29 -5.09 7.60
N ALA A 102 -2.26 -5.25 6.68
CA ALA A 102 -3.65 -4.91 6.93
C ALA A 102 -4.26 -5.69 8.10
N ARG A 103 -3.93 -6.99 8.25
CA ARG A 103 -4.38 -7.81 9.39
C ARG A 103 -3.85 -7.26 10.71
N VAL A 104 -2.58 -6.87 10.76
CA VAL A 104 -1.96 -6.30 11.97
C VAL A 104 -2.59 -4.95 12.31
N VAL A 105 -2.73 -4.05 11.33
CA VAL A 105 -3.38 -2.74 11.50
C VAL A 105 -4.80 -2.90 12.03
N PHE A 106 -5.56 -3.85 11.49
CA PHE A 106 -6.92 -4.13 11.95
C PHE A 106 -6.94 -4.59 13.41
N ALA A 107 -6.08 -5.54 13.78
CA ALA A 107 -5.99 -6.00 15.17
C ALA A 107 -5.62 -4.88 16.16
N VAL A 108 -4.69 -4.00 15.77
CA VAL A 108 -4.29 -2.83 16.58
C VAL A 108 -5.44 -1.83 16.71
N SER A 109 -6.20 -1.58 15.63
CA SER A 109 -7.37 -0.71 15.64
C SER A 109 -8.47 -1.24 16.57
N GLU A 110 -8.76 -2.54 16.52
CA GLU A 110 -9.73 -3.19 17.40
C GLU A 110 -9.27 -3.12 18.86
N PHE A 111 -7.98 -3.34 19.13
CA PHE A 111 -7.41 -3.23 20.48
C PHE A 111 -7.60 -1.82 21.06
N TYR A 112 -7.22 -0.76 20.33
CA TYR A 112 -7.41 0.61 20.79
C TYR A 112 -8.89 0.98 20.95
N SER A 113 -9.76 0.50 20.06
CA SER A 113 -11.20 0.72 20.16
C SER A 113 -11.79 0.07 21.41
N SER A 114 -11.37 -1.17 21.72
CA SER A 114 -11.79 -1.88 22.93
C SER A 114 -11.29 -1.19 24.21
N LEU A 115 -10.03 -0.75 24.23
CA LEU A 115 -9.49 0.04 25.36
C LEU A 115 -10.28 1.32 25.58
N MET A 116 -10.59 2.05 24.50
CA MET A 116 -11.40 3.26 24.59
C MET A 116 -12.79 2.99 25.17
N GLN A 117 -13.42 1.88 24.79
CA GLN A 117 -14.72 1.48 25.33
C GLN A 117 -14.67 1.13 26.83
N GLN A 118 -13.52 0.64 27.33
CA GLN A 118 -13.34 0.31 28.74
C GLN A 118 -12.97 1.54 29.59
N ILE A 119 -12.18 2.46 29.03
CA ILE A 119 -11.70 3.66 29.74
C ILE A 119 -12.78 4.74 29.78
N VAL A 120 -13.52 4.92 28.70
CA VAL A 120 -14.62 5.90 28.67
C VAL A 120 -15.82 5.28 29.39
N PRO A 121 -16.28 5.86 30.52
CA PRO A 121 -17.46 5.36 31.19
C PRO A 121 -18.66 5.48 30.24
N HIS A 122 -19.12 4.34 29.75
CA HIS A 122 -20.38 4.22 29.06
C HIS A 122 -21.43 3.85 30.10
N GLU A 123 -22.30 4.79 30.47
CA GLU A 123 -23.51 4.41 31.21
C GLU A 123 -24.34 3.51 30.30
N SER A 124 -24.42 2.23 30.65
CA SER A 124 -25.28 1.25 29.99
C SER A 124 -26.74 1.56 30.34
N THR A 125 -27.32 2.57 29.70
CA THR A 125 -28.75 2.87 29.83
C THR A 125 -29.58 1.88 29.02
N GLY A 126 -29.77 0.67 29.56
CA GLY A 126 -30.87 -0.24 29.22
C GLY A 126 -30.96 -0.75 27.77
N TYR A 127 -31.74 -1.82 27.60
CA TYR A 127 -32.12 -2.35 26.29
C TYR A 127 -32.84 -1.23 25.51
N TYR A 128 -32.35 -0.90 24.32
CA TYR A 128 -32.76 0.18 23.41
C TYR A 128 -31.95 1.48 23.51
N ASN A 129 -31.13 1.66 22.47
CA ASN A 129 -30.45 2.88 22.02
C ASN A 129 -29.14 3.23 22.71
N GLN A 130 -28.05 2.69 22.15
CA GLN A 130 -26.70 3.25 22.28
C GLN A 130 -26.67 4.65 21.66
N ARG A 131 -27.06 5.68 22.42
CA ARG A 131 -26.69 7.06 22.12
C ARG A 131 -25.45 7.39 22.95
N THR A 132 -24.41 7.86 22.29
CA THR A 132 -23.25 8.46 22.94
C THR A 132 -23.72 9.66 23.77
N VAL A 133 -23.91 9.48 25.07
CA VAL A 133 -24.17 10.61 25.98
C VAL A 133 -22.87 11.37 26.15
N SER A 134 -22.95 12.69 25.97
CA SER A 134 -21.87 13.66 26.17
C SER A 134 -21.09 13.35 27.45
N SER A 135 -19.80 13.04 27.31
CA SER A 135 -18.92 12.74 28.44
C SER A 135 -18.75 13.98 29.31
N SER A 136 -19.24 13.91 30.54
CA SER A 136 -19.08 14.97 31.56
C SER A 136 -17.61 15.23 31.96
N PHE A 137 -16.68 14.43 31.43
CA PHE A 137 -15.24 14.50 31.68
C PHE A 137 -14.56 15.71 31.05
N LEU A 138 -15.04 16.21 29.90
CA LEU A 138 -14.46 17.39 29.24
C LEU A 138 -15.29 18.64 29.57
N ARG A 139 -15.23 19.11 30.82
CA ARG A 139 -15.60 20.50 31.13
C ARG A 139 -14.42 21.40 30.78
N VAL A 140 -14.48 22.00 29.59
CA VAL A 140 -13.66 23.17 29.25
C VAL A 140 -14.05 24.28 30.22
N GLN A 141 -13.14 24.71 31.09
CA GLN A 141 -13.27 25.98 31.80
C GLN A 141 -12.90 27.09 30.82
N ALA A 142 -13.85 27.99 30.57
CA ALA A 142 -13.65 29.23 29.83
C ALA A 142 -13.03 30.30 30.72
#